data_AF-A0A212C5H9-F1
#
_entry.id   AF-A0A212C5H9-F1
#
_cell.length_a   1.000
_cell.length_b   1.000
_cell.length_c   1.000
_cell.angle_alpha   90.00
_cell.angle_beta   90.00
_cell.angle_gamma   90.00
#
_symmetry.space_group_name_H-M   'P 1'
#
loop_
_entity.id
_entity.type
_entity.pdbx_description
1 polymer ?
#
loop_
_entity_poly.entity_id
_entity_poly.type
_entity_poly.pdbx_seq_one_letter_code
_entity_poly.pdbx_strand_id
1 'polypeptide(L)'
;MRSFKGHVRKLLRHAEASAIVEYAYNDKAILEQRNMLTEELYGNTFQLYKLHIAEHPAGHLVLKWLIEQDKKMKERGREGCFAKTLIERVGVKNLKSWASVNRGAIILSSLLQSSDQEVANKVKAGLKSLIPALEKRKNTSKGIEMLLEKLTA
;
A
#
# COMPACT_ATOMS: atom_id res chain seq x y z
N MET A 1 1.64 -31.10 8.40
CA MET A 1 2.13 -29.81 7.84
C MET A 1 3.23 -29.13 8.65
N ARG A 2 3.31 -29.27 9.99
CA ARG A 2 4.47 -28.74 10.75
C ARG A 2 5.82 -29.30 10.25
N SER A 3 5.85 -30.54 9.79
CA SER A 3 7.06 -31.22 9.28
C SER A 3 7.60 -30.65 7.97
N PHE A 4 6.81 -29.90 7.20
CA PHE A 4 7.28 -29.26 5.96
C PHE A 4 7.90 -27.89 6.20
N LYS A 5 7.54 -27.24 7.32
CA LYS A 5 8.00 -25.89 7.66
C LYS A 5 9.54 -25.87 7.73
N GLY A 6 10.14 -24.89 7.07
CA GLY A 6 11.59 -24.71 6.93
C GLY A 6 12.25 -25.59 5.85
N HIS A 7 11.51 -26.47 5.19
CA HIS A 7 12.05 -27.42 4.20
C HIS A 7 11.35 -27.35 2.83
N VAL A 8 10.32 -26.53 2.66
CA VAL A 8 9.45 -26.45 1.46
C VAL A 8 10.27 -26.20 0.20
N ARG A 9 11.20 -25.24 0.24
CA ARG A 9 12.09 -24.93 -0.90
C ARG A 9 13.03 -26.07 -1.29
N LYS A 10 13.41 -26.91 -0.32
CA LYS A 10 14.28 -28.06 -0.56
C LYS A 10 13.47 -29.22 -1.15
N LEU A 11 12.29 -29.47 -0.59
CA LEU A 11 11.38 -30.53 -1.04
C LEU A 11 10.87 -30.30 -2.47
N LEU A 12 10.52 -29.06 -2.82
CA LEU A 12 10.06 -28.71 -4.17
C LEU A 12 11.13 -28.85 -5.27
N ARG A 13 12.42 -28.97 -4.90
CA ARG A 13 13.52 -29.20 -5.86
C ARG A 13 13.78 -30.69 -6.14
N HIS A 14 13.02 -31.59 -5.54
CA HIS A 14 13.14 -33.03 -5.69
C HIS A 14 11.87 -33.60 -6.33
N ALA A 15 12.00 -34.50 -7.30
CA ALA A 15 10.88 -34.95 -8.13
C ALA A 15 9.78 -35.67 -7.33
N GLU A 16 10.15 -36.54 -6.40
CA GLU A 16 9.21 -37.32 -5.59
C GLU A 16 8.67 -36.52 -4.40
N ALA A 17 9.52 -35.71 -3.75
CA ALA A 17 9.10 -34.91 -2.60
C ALA A 17 8.21 -33.72 -3.02
N SER A 18 8.39 -33.18 -4.23
CA SER A 18 7.53 -32.12 -4.76
C SER A 18 6.09 -32.63 -4.94
N ALA A 19 5.89 -33.86 -5.42
CA ALA A 19 4.58 -34.47 -5.57
C ALA A 19 3.83 -34.60 -4.22
N ILE A 20 4.57 -34.93 -3.14
CA ILE A 20 4.00 -35.01 -1.79
C ILE A 20 3.60 -33.61 -1.29
N VAL A 21 4.42 -32.59 -1.54
CA VAL A 21 4.13 -31.20 -1.17
C VAL A 21 2.92 -30.67 -1.95
N GLU A 22 2.83 -30.99 -3.25
CA GLU A 22 1.71 -30.61 -4.12
C GLU A 22 0.40 -31.26 -3.66
N TYR A 23 0.40 -32.57 -3.42
CA TYR A 23 -0.76 -33.27 -2.85
C TYR A 23 -1.18 -32.69 -1.50
N ALA A 24 -0.22 -32.43 -0.61
CA ALA A 24 -0.51 -31.82 0.68
C ALA A 24 -1.13 -30.42 0.53
N TYR A 25 -0.66 -29.61 -0.43
CA TYR A 25 -1.19 -28.27 -0.70
C TYR A 25 -2.61 -28.30 -1.30
N ASN A 26 -2.85 -29.17 -2.28
CA ASN A 26 -4.12 -29.24 -3.01
C ASN A 26 -5.21 -29.91 -2.19
N ASP A 27 -4.92 -31.07 -1.58
CA ASP A 27 -5.95 -31.96 -1.03
C ASP A 27 -6.08 -31.91 0.49
N LYS A 28 -5.05 -31.45 1.21
CA LYS A 28 -4.98 -31.55 2.69
C LYS A 28 -4.84 -30.21 3.42
N ALA A 29 -4.35 -29.18 2.75
CA ALA A 29 -4.02 -27.90 3.37
C ALA A 29 -5.24 -26.98 3.54
N ILE A 30 -5.38 -26.38 4.73
CA ILE A 30 -6.25 -25.21 4.93
C ILE A 30 -5.51 -23.91 4.55
N LEU A 31 -6.26 -22.80 4.41
CA LEU A 31 -5.74 -21.51 3.94
C LEU A 31 -4.46 -21.06 4.68
N GLU A 32 -4.44 -21.15 6.00
CA GLU A 32 -3.26 -20.77 6.80
C GLU A 32 -2.02 -21.59 6.44
N GLN A 33 -2.20 -22.90 6.22
CA GLN A 33 -1.10 -23.79 5.89
C GLN A 33 -0.65 -23.62 4.44
N ARG A 34 -1.58 -23.33 3.52
CA ARG A 34 -1.25 -22.93 2.14
C ARG A 34 -0.41 -21.66 2.13
N ASN A 35 -0.82 -20.64 2.90
CA ASN A 35 -0.07 -19.40 3.04
C ASN A 35 1.34 -19.65 3.59
N MET A 36 1.50 -20.53 4.58
CA MET A 36 2.81 -20.90 5.12
C MET A 36 3.72 -21.55 4.05
N LEU A 37 3.20 -22.50 3.26
CA LEU A 37 3.96 -23.14 2.18
C LEU A 37 4.37 -22.14 1.10
N THR A 38 3.44 -21.28 0.68
CA THR A 38 3.66 -20.24 -0.33
C THR A 38 4.64 -19.18 0.18
N GLU A 39 4.52 -18.77 1.44
CA GLU A 39 5.43 -17.82 2.09
C GLU A 39 6.86 -18.31 2.11
N GLU A 40 7.07 -19.58 2.46
CA GLU A 40 8.40 -20.17 2.44
C GLU A 40 8.94 -20.31 1.02
N LEU A 41 8.12 -20.73 0.06
CA LEU A 41 8.53 -20.86 -1.34
C LEU A 41 9.00 -19.52 -1.91
N TYR A 42 8.16 -18.48 -1.86
CA TYR A 42 8.45 -17.19 -2.47
C TYR A 42 9.32 -16.27 -1.60
N GLY A 43 9.44 -16.54 -0.30
CA GLY A 43 10.29 -15.79 0.65
C GLY A 43 10.03 -14.29 0.61
N ASN A 44 11.08 -13.49 0.41
CA ASN A 44 10.97 -12.02 0.36
C ASN A 44 9.99 -11.52 -0.72
N THR A 45 9.80 -12.26 -1.81
CA THR A 45 8.81 -11.91 -2.84
C THR A 45 7.38 -12.05 -2.32
N PHE A 46 7.13 -12.96 -1.37
CA PHE A 46 5.83 -13.08 -0.72
C PHE A 46 5.52 -11.89 0.19
N GLN A 47 6.54 -11.27 0.78
CA GLN A 47 6.33 -10.05 1.57
C GLN A 47 5.80 -8.90 0.70
N LEU A 48 6.22 -8.82 -0.58
CA LEU A 48 5.65 -7.85 -1.53
C LEU A 48 4.16 -8.07 -1.76
N TYR A 49 3.70 -9.33 -1.83
CA TYR A 49 2.29 -9.68 -1.99
C TYR A 49 1.42 -9.26 -0.79
N LYS A 50 2.01 -9.10 0.39
CA LYS A 50 1.30 -8.67 1.61
C LYS A 50 1.31 -7.16 1.83
N LEU A 51 2.03 -6.39 1.00
CA LEU A 51 2.08 -4.94 1.20
C LEU A 51 0.72 -4.30 0.95
N HIS A 52 0.34 -3.42 1.87
CA HIS A 52 -0.81 -2.56 1.66
C HIS A 52 -0.63 -1.73 0.38
N ILE A 53 -1.71 -1.45 -0.36
CA ILE A 53 -1.62 -0.78 -1.67
C ILE A 53 -0.88 0.57 -1.63
N ALA A 54 -1.01 1.30 -0.51
CA ALA A 54 -0.31 2.57 -0.28
C ALA A 54 1.21 2.42 -0.04
N GLU A 55 1.67 1.22 0.28
CA GLU A 55 3.08 0.86 0.47
C GLU A 55 3.64 0.01 -0.68
N HIS A 56 2.76 -0.55 -1.52
CA HIS A 56 3.14 -1.41 -2.62
C HIS A 56 3.91 -0.62 -3.70
N PRO A 57 5.02 -1.16 -4.25
CA PRO A 57 5.86 -0.46 -5.24
C PRO A 57 5.11 -0.01 -6.49
N ALA A 58 4.13 -0.78 -6.98
CA ALA A 58 3.26 -0.36 -8.08
C ALA A 58 1.96 0.30 -7.60
N GLY A 59 1.45 -0.12 -6.43
CA GLY A 59 0.11 0.28 -5.97
C GLY A 59 0.03 1.76 -5.67
N HIS A 60 1.06 2.31 -5.01
CA HIS A 60 1.09 3.73 -4.69
C HIS A 60 1.18 4.62 -5.95
N LEU A 61 1.81 4.14 -7.03
CA LEU A 61 1.88 4.87 -8.30
C LEU A 61 0.51 4.93 -8.98
N VAL A 62 -0.21 3.80 -9.00
CA VAL A 62 -1.58 3.76 -9.54
C VAL A 62 -2.49 4.75 -8.78
N LEU A 63 -2.45 4.73 -7.44
CA LEU A 63 -3.23 5.66 -6.62
C LEU A 63 -2.86 7.12 -6.92
N LYS A 64 -1.55 7.43 -6.95
CA LYS A 64 -1.04 8.76 -7.29
C LYS A 64 -1.54 9.22 -8.67
N TRP A 65 -1.39 8.40 -9.70
CA TRP A 65 -1.77 8.77 -11.07
C TRP A 65 -3.26 8.95 -11.22
N LEU A 66 -4.09 8.14 -10.55
CA LEU A 66 -5.54 8.33 -10.57
C LEU A 66 -5.96 9.65 -9.91
N ILE A 67 -5.32 10.04 -8.80
CA ILE A 67 -5.55 11.36 -8.16
C ILE A 67 -5.14 12.49 -9.12
N GLU A 68 -3.98 12.40 -9.75
CA GLU A 68 -3.49 13.43 -10.69
C GLU A 68 -4.33 13.50 -11.97
N GLN A 69 -4.93 12.38 -12.38
CA GLN A 69 -5.81 12.28 -13.55
C GLN A 69 -7.12 13.04 -13.35
N ASP A 70 -7.61 13.23 -12.12
CA ASP A 70 -8.84 13.98 -11.83
C ASP A 70 -8.83 15.38 -12.46
N LYS A 71 -7.68 16.06 -12.45
CA LYS A 71 -7.52 17.38 -13.09
C LYS A 71 -7.82 17.30 -14.59
N LYS A 72 -7.23 16.33 -15.29
CA LYS A 72 -7.42 16.13 -16.73
C LYS A 72 -8.85 15.68 -17.07
N MET A 73 -9.48 14.93 -16.18
CA MET A 73 -10.89 14.52 -16.36
C MET A 73 -11.82 15.72 -16.28
N LYS A 74 -11.62 16.59 -15.27
CA LYS A 74 -12.36 17.84 -15.11
C LYS A 74 -12.18 18.79 -16.29
N GLU A 75 -10.95 18.98 -16.76
CA GLU A 75 -10.65 19.80 -17.96
C GLU A 75 -11.32 19.28 -19.23
N ARG A 76 -11.54 17.96 -19.34
CA ARG A 76 -12.24 17.32 -20.46
C ARG A 76 -13.77 17.29 -20.29
N GLY A 77 -14.31 17.90 -19.23
CA GLY A 77 -15.73 17.85 -18.91
C GLY A 77 -16.25 16.46 -18.54
N ARG A 78 -15.36 15.54 -18.12
CA ARG A 78 -15.75 14.20 -17.67
C ARG A 78 -16.07 14.22 -16.18
N GLU A 79 -17.15 13.54 -15.82
CA GLU A 79 -17.55 13.38 -14.43
C GLU A 79 -16.68 12.35 -13.70
N GLY A 80 -16.61 12.49 -12.39
CA GLY A 80 -15.86 11.60 -11.49
C GLY A 80 -14.64 12.27 -10.87
N CYS A 81 -14.43 11.99 -9.58
CA CYS A 81 -13.22 12.38 -8.84
C CYS A 81 -12.76 11.17 -8.01
N PHE A 82 -11.64 10.60 -8.43
CA PHE A 82 -11.03 9.48 -7.73
C PHE A 82 -10.58 9.87 -6.33
N ALA A 83 -10.00 11.07 -6.16
CA ALA A 83 -9.54 11.56 -4.86
C ALA A 83 -10.69 11.64 -3.85
N LYS A 84 -11.87 12.11 -4.27
CA LYS A 84 -13.09 12.14 -3.46
C LYS A 84 -13.53 10.73 -3.07
N THR A 85 -13.65 9.84 -4.05
CA THR A 85 -14.04 8.43 -3.84
C THR A 85 -13.08 7.73 -2.87
N LEU A 86 -11.77 7.99 -3.01
CA LEU A 86 -10.73 7.40 -2.16
C LEU A 86 -10.90 7.83 -0.70
N ILE A 87 -11.12 9.13 -0.44
CA ILE A 87 -11.33 9.63 0.93
C ILE A 87 -12.61 9.07 1.55
N GLU A 88 -13.69 9.00 0.77
CA GLU A 88 -14.98 8.46 1.24
C GLU A 88 -14.87 6.98 1.62
N ARG A 89 -14.13 6.19 0.84
CA ARG A 89 -13.95 4.76 1.09
C ARG A 89 -12.93 4.45 2.18
N VAL A 90 -11.79 5.15 2.20
CA VAL A 90 -10.68 4.87 3.14
C VAL A 90 -10.92 5.57 4.48
N GLY A 91 -11.45 6.79 4.45
CA GLY A 91 -11.65 7.64 5.63
C GLY A 91 -10.36 8.32 6.10
N VAL A 92 -10.52 9.57 6.57
CA VAL A 92 -9.41 10.42 7.03
C VAL A 92 -8.62 9.77 8.18
N LYS A 93 -9.30 9.02 9.05
CA LYS A 93 -8.66 8.29 10.16
C LYS A 93 -7.60 7.31 9.66
N ASN A 94 -7.90 6.56 8.60
CA ASN A 94 -6.96 5.58 8.04
C ASN A 94 -5.89 6.26 7.18
N LEU A 95 -6.22 7.36 6.49
CA LEU A 95 -5.21 8.14 5.76
C LEU A 95 -4.08 8.66 6.66
N LYS A 96 -4.35 8.92 7.95
CA LYS A 96 -3.30 9.30 8.91
C LYS A 96 -2.20 8.24 9.04
N SER A 97 -2.53 6.95 8.95
CA SER A 97 -1.51 5.90 9.06
C SER A 97 -0.60 5.86 7.82
N TRP A 98 -1.03 6.40 6.68
CA TRP A 98 -0.20 6.44 5.48
C TRP A 98 0.93 7.47 5.60
N ALA A 99 0.80 8.45 6.50
CA ALA A 99 1.81 9.48 6.72
C ALA A 99 3.08 8.93 7.41
N SER A 100 3.05 7.74 8.00
CA SER A 100 4.24 7.12 8.61
C SER A 100 5.15 6.38 7.63
N VAL A 101 4.74 6.23 6.36
CA VAL A 101 5.46 5.47 5.34
C VAL A 101 5.74 6.34 4.12
N ASN A 102 6.93 6.21 3.51
CA ASN A 102 7.38 7.08 2.43
C ASN A 102 6.40 7.12 1.24
N ARG A 103 5.93 5.95 0.77
CA ARG A 103 5.00 5.85 -0.37
C ARG A 103 3.60 6.37 -0.03
N GLY A 104 3.13 6.13 1.19
CA GLY A 104 1.88 6.67 1.69
C GLY A 104 1.92 8.20 1.77
N ALA A 105 3.02 8.78 2.26
CA ALA A 105 3.22 10.22 2.31
C ALA A 105 3.23 10.89 0.92
N ILE A 106 3.74 10.19 -0.11
CA ILE A 106 3.64 10.64 -1.51
C ILE A 106 2.17 10.70 -1.96
N ILE A 107 1.37 9.69 -1.66
CA ILE A 107 -0.06 9.70 -2.01
C ILE A 107 -0.80 10.83 -1.29
N LEU A 108 -0.54 11.02 0.00
CA LEU A 108 -1.13 12.12 0.79
C LEU A 108 -0.75 13.48 0.21
N SER A 109 0.49 13.63 -0.27
CA SER A 109 0.95 14.84 -0.93
C SER A 109 0.15 15.11 -2.22
N SER A 110 -0.14 14.08 -3.01
CA SER A 110 -1.01 14.19 -4.19
C SER A 110 -2.45 14.58 -3.82
N LEU A 111 -2.99 14.05 -2.71
CA LEU A 111 -4.33 14.43 -2.23
C LEU A 111 -4.41 15.89 -1.79
N LEU A 112 -3.35 16.42 -1.16
CA LEU A 112 -3.27 17.85 -0.81
C LEU A 112 -3.24 18.76 -2.05
N GLN A 113 -2.83 18.23 -3.20
CA GLN A 113 -2.80 18.92 -4.49
C GLN A 113 -3.98 18.55 -5.40
N SER A 114 -5.01 17.93 -4.85
CA SER A 114 -6.21 17.56 -5.60
C SER A 114 -6.84 18.77 -6.31
N SER A 115 -7.39 18.52 -7.51
CA SER A 115 -8.19 19.53 -8.24
C SER A 115 -9.55 19.83 -7.59
N ASP A 116 -9.95 18.99 -6.62
CA ASP A 116 -11.11 19.19 -5.76
C ASP A 116 -10.67 19.81 -4.43
N GLN A 117 -11.09 21.05 -4.18
CA GLN A 117 -10.68 21.81 -3.02
C GLN A 117 -11.31 21.30 -1.71
N GLU A 118 -12.49 20.66 -1.78
CA GLU A 118 -13.14 20.05 -0.61
C GLU A 118 -12.28 18.88 -0.10
N VAL A 119 -11.83 18.04 -1.04
CA VAL A 119 -10.89 16.93 -0.79
C VAL A 119 -9.60 17.46 -0.17
N ALA A 120 -8.95 18.43 -0.81
CA ALA A 120 -7.67 18.97 -0.35
C ALA A 120 -7.78 19.56 1.07
N ASN A 121 -8.83 20.35 1.33
CA ASN A 121 -9.07 20.96 2.64
C ASN A 121 -9.34 19.91 3.72
N LYS A 122 -10.14 18.88 3.42
CA LYS A 122 -10.47 17.79 4.36
C LYS A 122 -9.23 16.99 4.74
N VAL A 123 -8.36 16.68 3.77
CA VAL A 123 -7.09 15.99 4.02
C VAL A 123 -6.15 16.87 4.83
N LYS A 124 -5.98 18.15 4.45
CA LYS A 124 -5.13 19.10 5.19
C LYS A 124 -5.57 19.21 6.65
N ALA A 125 -6.86 19.40 6.92
CA ALA A 125 -7.41 19.46 8.26
C ALA A 125 -7.16 18.16 9.05
N GLY A 126 -7.35 17.00 8.41
CA GLY A 126 -7.09 15.69 9.01
C GLY A 126 -5.63 15.49 9.42
N LEU A 127 -4.69 15.90 8.58
CA LEU A 127 -3.26 15.65 8.77
C LEU A 127 -2.54 16.69 9.65
N LYS A 128 -3.14 17.88 9.89
CA LYS A 128 -2.54 18.94 10.71
C LYS A 128 -2.00 18.45 12.06
N SER A 129 -2.71 17.55 12.73
CA SER A 129 -2.30 17.00 14.03
C SER A 129 -0.99 16.19 13.98
N LEU A 130 -0.54 15.79 12.79
CA LEU A 130 0.65 14.96 12.60
C LEU A 130 1.93 15.77 12.35
N ILE A 131 1.84 17.09 12.11
CA ILE A 131 3.00 17.94 11.79
C ILE A 131 4.17 17.75 12.77
N PRO A 132 3.99 17.76 14.10
CA PRO A 132 5.10 17.56 15.05
C PRO A 132 5.79 16.19 14.92
N ALA A 133 5.04 15.16 14.54
CA ALA A 133 5.57 13.81 14.33
C ALA A 133 6.27 13.66 12.97
N LEU A 134 5.85 14.43 11.96
CA LEU A 134 6.47 14.45 10.63
C LEU A 134 7.80 15.22 10.65
N GLU A 135 7.87 16.34 11.37
CA GLU A 135 9.12 17.11 11.57
C GLU A 135 10.27 16.25 12.09
N LYS A 136 9.99 15.37 13.06
CA LYS A 136 10.98 14.43 13.62
C LYS A 136 11.52 13.42 12.59
N ARG A 137 10.80 13.20 11.48
CA ARG A 137 11.10 12.16 10.48
C ARG A 137 11.42 12.71 9.09
N LYS A 138 11.44 14.04 8.90
CA LYS A 138 11.63 14.66 7.58
C LYS A 138 12.92 14.24 6.88
N ASN A 139 14.03 14.16 7.63
CA ASN A 139 15.35 13.80 7.07
C ASN A 139 15.50 12.31 6.72
N THR A 140 14.53 11.46 7.10
CA THR A 140 14.59 10.01 6.87
C THR A 140 13.83 9.57 5.62
N SER A 141 12.93 10.42 5.09
CA SER A 141 12.04 10.04 3.99
C SER A 141 11.64 11.26 3.17
N LYS A 142 12.06 11.29 1.90
CA LYS A 142 11.71 12.35 0.94
C LYS A 142 10.19 12.53 0.77
N GLY A 143 9.42 11.45 0.85
CA GLY A 143 7.96 11.51 0.80
C GLY A 143 7.36 12.22 2.01
N ILE A 144 7.91 12.00 3.21
CA ILE A 144 7.49 12.68 4.44
C ILE A 144 7.88 14.15 4.42
N GLU A 145 9.08 14.46 3.95
CA GLU A 145 9.56 15.84 3.73
C GLU A 145 8.62 16.60 2.80
N MET A 146 8.35 16.06 1.61
CA MET A 146 7.42 16.67 0.64
C MET A 146 6.00 16.85 1.20
N LEU A 147 5.50 15.89 1.99
CA LEU A 147 4.20 16.00 2.63
C LEU A 147 4.16 17.14 3.64
N LEU A 148 5.22 17.27 4.44
CA LEU A 148 5.35 18.31 5.46
C LEU A 148 5.38 19.71 4.83
N GLU A 149 6.17 19.92 3.77
CA GLU A 149 6.21 21.17 3.01
C GLU A 149 4.82 21.61 2.53
N LYS A 150 4.01 20.67 2.01
CA LYS A 150 2.66 20.98 1.52
C LYS A 150 1.64 21.23 2.63
N LEU A 151 1.88 20.70 3.84
CA LEU A 151 1.02 20.95 4.99
C LEU A 151 1.29 22.32 5.61
N THR A 152 2.54 22.80 5.53
CA THR A 152 2.99 24.07 6.10
C THR A 152 2.94 25.24 5.12
N ALA A 153 2.89 24.99 3.81
CA ALA A 153 2.51 25.96 2.78
C ALA A 153 1.04 26.39 2.90
#